data_AF-A0A435BEK3-F1
#
_entry.id   AF-A0A435BEK3-F1
#
_cell.length_a   1.000
_cell.length_b   1.000
_cell.length_c   1.000
_cell.angle_alpha   90.00
_cell.angle_beta   90.00
_cell.angle_gamma   90.00
#
_symmetry.space_group_name_H-M   'P 1'
#
loop_
_entity.id
_entity.type
_entity.pdbx_description
1 polymer ?
#
loop_
_entity_poly.entity_id
_entity_poly.type
_entity_poly.pdbx_seq_one_letter_code
_entity_poly.pdbx_strand_id
1 'polypeptide(L)'
;SGAGWRERMIGLADDDGLRFFAGAGSVDPSLLPDDAEDAPQGAIVELAPARAALMGTIAERIAGHGGAGLFIDYGHLRPGIGDTLQALRKHDHDNVLANPGEADLTAHVDFAALAATARAHGLDVETTTQGDFLLGMGLLERAGSLGAKADGKSRQAISDAVERLAGPDAMGELFKVLKMLPKAGPVS
;
A
#
# COMPACT_ATOMS: atom_id res chain seq x y z
N SER A 1 -16.76 14.49 -22.34
CA SER A 1 -15.68 13.75 -23.03
C SER A 1 -14.47 14.65 -23.07
N GLY A 2 -13.45 14.35 -22.25
CA GLY A 2 -12.21 15.11 -22.23
C GLY A 2 -11.09 14.24 -22.76
N ALA A 3 -10.30 14.75 -23.70
CA ALA A 3 -9.09 14.07 -24.17
C ALA A 3 -8.02 14.19 -23.07
N GLY A 4 -7.63 13.06 -22.47
CA GLY A 4 -6.51 12.95 -21.55
C GLY A 4 -6.88 12.91 -20.05
N TRP A 5 -5.87 12.54 -19.26
CA TRP A 5 -5.96 12.42 -17.81
C TRP A 5 -6.20 13.77 -17.12
N ARG A 6 -7.08 13.74 -16.11
CA ARG A 6 -7.49 14.90 -15.32
C ARG A 6 -7.45 14.55 -13.84
N GLU A 7 -7.04 15.50 -13.02
CA GLU A 7 -7.12 15.36 -11.58
C GLU A 7 -8.60 15.22 -11.15
N ARG A 8 -8.88 14.30 -10.23
CA ARG A 8 -10.21 14.13 -9.65
C ARG A 8 -10.34 15.05 -8.43
N MET A 9 -11.26 16.00 -8.52
CA MET A 9 -11.49 17.04 -7.51
C MET A 9 -12.81 16.80 -6.79
N ILE A 10 -12.96 17.35 -5.57
CA ILE A 10 -14.22 17.39 -4.84
C ILE A 10 -14.84 18.78 -5.02
N GLY A 11 -16.11 18.82 -5.40
CA GLY A 11 -16.90 20.05 -5.55
C GLY A 11 -18.29 19.90 -4.96
N LEU A 12 -19.04 21.00 -4.96
CA LEU A 12 -20.46 21.03 -4.59
C LEU A 12 -21.33 20.80 -5.83
N ALA A 13 -22.34 19.96 -5.68
CA ALA A 13 -23.40 19.79 -6.66
C ALA A 13 -24.58 20.74 -6.37
N ASP A 14 -25.58 20.77 -7.25
CA ASP A 14 -26.75 21.66 -7.15
C ASP A 14 -27.59 21.43 -5.88
N ASP A 15 -27.42 20.28 -5.22
CA ASP A 15 -28.07 19.92 -3.96
C ASP A 15 -27.20 20.23 -2.73
N ASP A 16 -26.17 21.05 -2.88
CA ASP A 16 -25.11 21.34 -1.89
C ASP A 16 -24.35 20.09 -1.40
N GLY A 17 -24.52 18.95 -2.06
CA GLY A 17 -23.82 17.71 -1.77
C GLY A 17 -22.41 17.67 -2.37
N LEU A 18 -21.46 17.06 -1.65
CA LEU A 18 -20.11 16.82 -2.16
C LEU A 18 -20.12 15.73 -3.24
N ARG A 19 -19.48 15.99 -4.39
CA ARG A 19 -19.31 15.02 -5.48
C ARG A 19 -17.92 15.10 -6.10
N PHE A 20 -17.51 14.04 -6.78
CA PHE A 20 -16.29 14.03 -7.59
C PHE A 20 -16.53 14.71 -8.95
N PHE A 21 -15.56 15.51 -9.36
CA PHE A 21 -15.52 16.18 -10.65
C PHE A 21 -14.15 16.02 -11.30
N ALA A 22 -14.08 16.09 -12.62
CA ALA A 22 -12.81 16.23 -13.32
C ALA A 22 -12.33 17.68 -13.23
N GLY A 23 -11.10 17.88 -12.76
CA GLY A 23 -10.45 19.18 -12.71
C GLY A 23 -10.21 19.77 -14.12
N ALA A 24 -10.09 21.09 -14.19
CA ALA A 24 -9.85 21.81 -15.44
C ALA A 24 -8.40 21.69 -15.97
N GLY A 25 -7.45 21.37 -15.09
CA GLY A 25 -6.03 21.21 -15.43
C GLY A 25 -5.72 19.87 -16.12
N SER A 26 -4.71 19.85 -16.98
CA SER A 26 -4.12 18.60 -17.48
C SER A 26 -3.10 18.07 -16.47
N VAL A 27 -2.94 16.75 -16.39
CA VAL A 27 -1.93 16.11 -15.54
C VAL A 27 -0.60 16.02 -16.31
N ASP A 28 0.52 16.09 -15.58
CA ASP A 28 1.86 15.81 -16.13
C ASP A 28 1.94 14.33 -16.55
N PRO A 29 2.16 14.01 -17.83
CA PRO A 29 2.22 12.63 -18.29
C PRO A 29 3.33 11.80 -17.64
N SER A 30 4.41 12.43 -17.14
CA SER A 30 5.50 11.72 -16.47
C SER A 30 5.12 11.12 -15.12
N LEU A 31 3.97 11.54 -14.56
CA LEU A 31 3.42 11.00 -13.33
C LEU A 31 2.50 9.80 -13.56
N LEU A 32 2.18 9.48 -14.82
CA LEU A 32 1.29 8.38 -15.17
C LEU A 32 2.09 7.08 -15.37
N PRO A 33 1.48 5.90 -15.13
CA PRO A 33 2.12 4.63 -15.47
C PRO A 33 2.27 4.49 -17.00
N ASP A 34 3.22 3.66 -17.42
CA ASP A 34 3.57 3.48 -18.85
C ASP A 34 2.39 3.00 -19.72
N ASP A 35 1.43 2.28 -19.12
CA ASP A 35 0.23 1.75 -19.78
C ASP A 35 -0.99 2.69 -19.69
N ALA A 36 -0.82 3.92 -19.19
CA ALA A 36 -1.90 4.88 -19.01
C ALA A 36 -2.55 5.35 -20.33
N GLU A 37 -1.85 5.24 -21.46
CA GLU A 37 -2.41 5.56 -22.78
C GLU A 37 -3.43 4.53 -23.26
N ASP A 38 -3.26 3.26 -22.87
CA ASP A 38 -4.15 2.15 -23.23
C ASP A 38 -5.33 2.01 -22.25
N ALA A 39 -5.38 2.85 -21.21
CA ALA A 39 -6.38 2.78 -20.17
C ALA A 39 -7.79 3.12 -20.69
N PRO A 40 -8.83 2.38 -20.26
CA PRO A 40 -10.21 2.68 -20.65
C PRO A 40 -10.68 4.02 -20.07
N GLN A 41 -11.65 4.65 -20.74
CA GLN A 41 -12.28 5.87 -20.22
C GLN A 41 -12.86 5.64 -18.82
N GLY A 42 -12.52 6.54 -17.88
CA GLY A 42 -12.94 6.43 -16.48
C GLY A 42 -11.96 5.66 -15.59
N ALA A 43 -10.86 5.16 -16.16
CA ALA A 43 -9.70 4.70 -15.41
C ALA A 43 -9.22 5.76 -14.40
N ILE A 44 -8.74 5.28 -13.24
CA ILE A 44 -8.24 6.10 -12.15
C ILE A 44 -6.81 5.68 -11.85
N VAL A 45 -5.92 6.67 -11.76
CA VAL A 45 -4.55 6.51 -11.27
C VAL A 45 -4.47 7.28 -9.96
N GLU A 46 -3.95 6.62 -8.92
CA GLU A 46 -3.75 7.23 -7.62
C GLU A 46 -2.27 7.52 -7.41
N LEU A 47 -1.98 8.76 -7.01
CA LEU A 47 -0.62 9.24 -6.77
C LEU A 47 -0.50 9.71 -5.32
N ALA A 48 0.63 9.42 -4.68
CA ALA A 48 0.90 9.85 -3.31
C ALA A 48 2.27 10.56 -3.19
N PRO A 49 2.42 11.79 -3.71
CA PRO A 49 3.70 12.51 -3.72
C PRO A 49 4.33 12.67 -2.34
N ALA A 50 3.51 12.92 -1.31
CA ALA A 50 3.99 13.04 0.08
C ALA A 50 4.59 11.71 0.59
N ARG A 51 3.97 10.57 0.24
CA ARG A 51 4.46 9.24 0.60
C ARG A 51 5.79 8.94 -0.10
N ALA A 52 5.91 9.29 -1.38
CA ALA A 52 7.15 9.17 -2.13
C ALA A 52 8.27 10.04 -1.55
N ALA A 53 7.98 11.30 -1.21
CA ALA A 53 8.94 12.22 -0.60
C ALA A 53 9.44 11.71 0.77
N LEU A 54 8.54 11.17 1.60
CA LEU A 54 8.91 10.55 2.87
C LEU A 54 9.81 9.33 2.65
N MET A 55 9.47 8.47 1.70
CA MET A 55 10.31 7.32 1.34
C MET A 55 11.70 7.78 0.88
N GLY A 56 11.79 8.83 0.06
CA GLY A 56 13.07 9.43 -0.35
C GLY A 56 13.91 9.88 0.85
N THR A 57 13.29 10.57 1.80
CA THR A 57 13.96 11.01 3.04
C THR A 57 14.51 9.83 3.86
N ILE A 58 13.72 8.75 3.99
CA ILE A 58 14.16 7.56 4.72
C ILE A 58 15.27 6.84 3.95
N ALA A 59 15.13 6.69 2.63
CA ALA A 59 16.09 6.03 1.78
C ALA A 59 17.44 6.74 1.77
N GLU A 60 17.44 8.08 1.66
CA GLU A 60 18.65 8.90 1.77
C GLU A 60 19.37 8.67 3.10
N ARG A 61 18.63 8.65 4.21
CA ARG A 61 19.20 8.41 5.54
C ARG A 61 19.85 7.03 5.64
N ILE A 62 19.20 5.98 5.15
CA ILE A 62 19.74 4.61 5.20
C ILE A 62 20.95 4.47 4.26
N ALA A 63 20.91 5.08 3.08
CA ALA A 63 22.02 5.06 2.14
C ALA A 63 23.27 5.76 2.70
N GLY A 64 23.09 6.91 3.38
CA GLY A 64 24.18 7.69 3.94
C GLY A 64 24.72 7.18 5.28
N HIS A 65 23.89 6.54 6.11
CA HIS A 65 24.24 6.20 7.50
C HIS A 65 24.07 4.71 7.84
N GLY A 66 23.67 3.88 6.89
CA GLY A 66 23.37 2.47 7.13
C GLY A 66 22.03 2.25 7.85
N GLY A 67 21.75 0.98 8.16
CA GLY A 67 20.48 0.55 8.77
C GLY A 67 19.63 -0.30 7.82
N ALA A 68 18.33 -0.40 8.11
CA ALA A 68 17.37 -1.16 7.33
C ALA A 68 15.99 -0.51 7.41
N GLY A 69 15.19 -0.68 6.36
CA GLY A 69 13.78 -0.28 6.33
C GLY A 69 12.88 -1.48 6.14
N LEU A 70 11.79 -1.54 6.90
CA LEU A 70 10.73 -2.53 6.76
C LEU A 70 9.38 -1.80 6.80
N PHE A 71 8.62 -1.90 5.71
CA PHE A 71 7.35 -1.22 5.53
C PHE A 71 6.29 -2.26 5.23
N ILE A 72 5.19 -2.23 5.97
CA ILE A 72 4.12 -3.21 5.89
C ILE A 72 2.80 -2.46 5.84
N ASP A 73 2.03 -2.64 4.77
CA ASP A 73 0.74 -1.99 4.59
C ASP A 73 -0.10 -2.72 3.55
N TYR A 74 -1.40 -2.40 3.46
CA TYR A 74 -2.27 -2.91 2.39
C TYR A 74 -1.97 -2.18 1.08
N GLY A 75 -1.80 -2.94 0.00
CA GLY A 75 -1.33 -2.35 -1.25
C GLY A 75 -1.07 -3.35 -2.36
N HIS A 76 -0.33 -2.89 -3.36
CA HIS A 76 -0.04 -3.62 -4.60
C HIS A 76 1.44 -3.54 -4.95
N LEU A 77 1.95 -4.62 -5.54
CA LEU A 77 3.39 -4.79 -5.86
C LEU A 77 3.74 -4.39 -7.30
N ARG A 78 2.74 -4.17 -8.14
CA ARG A 78 2.89 -3.71 -9.51
C ARG A 78 2.14 -2.39 -9.64
N PRO A 79 2.62 -1.43 -10.45
CA PRO A 79 1.84 -0.27 -10.81
C PRO A 79 0.48 -0.71 -11.35
N GLY A 80 -0.56 0.04 -11.05
CA GLY A 80 -1.90 -0.32 -11.47
C GLY A 80 -2.85 0.85 -11.51
N ILE A 81 -3.88 0.67 -12.33
CA ILE A 81 -5.02 1.56 -12.45
C ILE A 81 -6.13 1.01 -11.56
N GLY A 82 -6.71 1.86 -10.71
CA GLY A 82 -7.78 1.48 -9.80
C GLY A 82 -8.11 2.58 -8.80
N ASP A 83 -9.38 2.66 -8.42
CA ASP A 83 -9.85 3.50 -7.31
C ASP A 83 -9.76 2.69 -6.03
N THR A 84 -8.82 3.04 -5.16
CA THR A 84 -8.60 2.34 -3.89
C THR A 84 -8.90 3.23 -2.69
N LEU A 85 -9.20 4.51 -2.92
CA LEU A 85 -9.72 5.40 -1.90
C LEU A 85 -11.05 4.88 -1.35
N GLN A 86 -11.03 4.51 -0.08
CA GLN A 86 -12.16 3.99 0.66
C GLN A 86 -12.37 4.78 1.94
N ALA A 87 -13.63 4.79 2.39
CA ALA A 87 -14.00 5.25 3.71
C ALA A 87 -14.50 4.05 4.53
N LEU A 88 -14.07 3.99 5.79
CA LEU A 88 -14.52 3.01 6.77
C LEU A 88 -15.16 3.73 7.94
N ARG A 89 -16.39 3.37 8.29
CA ARG A 89 -17.10 3.93 9.44
C ARG A 89 -17.80 2.81 10.19
N LYS A 90 -17.57 2.73 11.50
CA LYS A 90 -18.13 1.67 12.38
C LYS A 90 -17.87 0.24 11.87
N HIS A 91 -16.67 0.00 11.34
CA HIS A 91 -16.21 -1.28 10.78
C HIS A 91 -16.93 -1.74 9.50
N ASP A 92 -17.55 -0.82 8.77
CA ASP A 92 -18.17 -1.10 7.46
C ASP A 92 -17.73 -0.07 6.42
N HIS A 93 -17.85 -0.43 5.14
CA HIS A 93 -17.59 0.47 4.03
C HIS A 93 -18.61 1.61 4.03
N ASP A 94 -18.11 2.83 3.85
CA ASP A 94 -18.92 4.03 3.71
C ASP A 94 -18.60 4.73 2.38
N ASN A 95 -19.51 5.59 1.94
CA ASN A 95 -19.22 6.49 0.84
C ASN A 95 -18.21 7.56 1.32
N VAL A 96 -17.12 7.72 0.58
CA VAL A 96 -16.01 8.65 0.86
C VAL A 96 -16.48 10.09 1.16
N LEU A 97 -17.56 10.53 0.52
CA LEU A 97 -18.06 11.90 0.64
C LEU A 97 -19.29 12.03 1.56
N ALA A 98 -19.80 10.94 2.14
CA ALA A 98 -21.05 10.98 2.92
C ALA A 98 -20.87 11.54 4.33
N ASN A 99 -19.79 11.20 5.03
CA ASN A 99 -19.55 11.62 6.42
C ASN A 99 -18.12 12.15 6.63
N PRO A 100 -17.73 13.28 5.99
CA PRO A 100 -16.38 13.82 6.10
C PRO A 100 -15.99 14.12 7.56
N GLY A 101 -14.84 13.61 7.98
CA GLY A 101 -14.34 13.76 9.36
C GLY A 101 -14.88 12.74 10.36
N GLU A 102 -15.89 11.93 9.99
CA GLU A 102 -16.42 10.85 10.85
C GLU A 102 -16.05 9.44 10.37
N ALA A 103 -15.60 9.31 9.12
CA ALA A 103 -15.09 8.06 8.56
C ALA A 103 -13.56 8.11 8.43
N ASP A 104 -12.92 6.96 8.62
CA ASP A 104 -11.49 6.80 8.38
C ASP A 104 -11.24 6.62 6.87
N LEU A 105 -10.25 7.32 6.33
CA LEU A 105 -9.92 7.29 4.90
C LEU A 105 -8.64 6.50 4.66
N THR A 106 -8.71 5.58 3.70
CA THR A 106 -7.73 4.51 3.48
C THR A 106 -7.51 4.41 1.97
N ALA A 107 -6.27 4.25 1.51
CA ALA A 107 -5.97 4.05 0.09
C ALA A 107 -4.75 3.15 -0.03
N HIS A 108 -4.77 2.24 -1.00
CA HIS A 108 -3.72 1.24 -1.19
C HIS A 108 -2.34 1.91 -1.37
N VAL A 109 -1.33 1.26 -0.81
CA VAL A 109 0.05 1.64 -1.03
C VAL A 109 0.54 1.08 -2.37
N ASP A 110 1.07 1.96 -3.22
CA ASP A 110 1.87 1.57 -4.39
C ASP A 110 3.29 1.23 -3.93
N PHE A 111 3.55 -0.04 -3.70
CA PHE A 111 4.88 -0.50 -3.30
C PHE A 111 5.88 -0.50 -4.46
N ALA A 112 5.43 -0.49 -5.71
CA ALA A 112 6.31 -0.37 -6.86
C ALA A 112 6.93 1.03 -6.91
N ALA A 113 6.12 2.08 -6.71
CA ALA A 113 6.60 3.46 -6.62
C ALA A 113 7.57 3.69 -5.44
N LEU A 114 7.26 3.10 -4.28
CA LEU A 114 8.16 3.17 -3.12
C LEU A 114 9.47 2.44 -3.36
N ALA A 115 9.42 1.25 -3.98
CA ALA A 115 10.63 0.50 -4.32
C ALA A 115 11.48 1.22 -5.38
N ALA A 116 10.86 1.85 -6.37
CA ALA A 116 11.56 2.67 -7.36
C ALA A 116 12.28 3.85 -6.69
N THR A 117 11.60 4.56 -5.80
CA THR A 117 12.18 5.65 -5.00
C THR A 117 13.41 5.17 -4.22
N ALA A 118 13.28 4.09 -3.46
CA ALA A 118 14.38 3.56 -2.65
C ALA A 118 15.57 3.09 -3.50
N ARG A 119 15.31 2.44 -4.65
CA ARG A 119 16.36 2.01 -5.60
C ARG A 119 17.09 3.19 -6.23
N ALA A 120 16.41 4.31 -6.47
CA ALA A 120 17.05 5.53 -6.98
C ALA A 120 18.10 6.10 -6.01
N HIS A 121 17.95 5.84 -4.71
CA HIS A 121 18.96 6.14 -3.67
C HIS A 121 20.05 5.06 -3.54
N GLY A 122 20.09 4.07 -4.44
CA GLY A 122 21.11 3.04 -4.46
C GLY A 122 20.92 1.92 -3.43
N LEU A 123 19.76 1.81 -2.79
CA LEU A 123 19.44 0.72 -1.87
C LEU A 123 19.04 -0.56 -2.62
N ASP A 124 19.32 -1.71 -1.99
CA ASP A 124 18.74 -2.99 -2.39
C ASP A 124 17.34 -3.10 -1.81
N VAL A 125 16.37 -3.44 -2.65
CA VAL A 125 14.95 -3.46 -2.29
C VAL A 125 14.29 -4.73 -2.79
N GLU A 126 13.63 -5.42 -1.87
CA GLU A 126 12.79 -6.58 -2.13
C GLU A 126 11.37 -6.31 -1.64
N THR A 127 10.38 -6.81 -2.38
CA THR A 127 8.97 -6.72 -2.03
C THR A 127 8.32 -8.10 -2.06
N THR A 128 7.35 -8.33 -1.17
CA THR A 128 6.66 -9.63 -1.05
C THR A 128 5.28 -9.43 -0.42
N THR A 129 4.47 -10.49 -0.35
CA THR A 129 3.24 -10.54 0.44
C THR A 129 3.56 -10.67 1.94
N GLN A 130 2.64 -10.25 2.81
CA GLN A 130 2.79 -10.42 4.25
C GLN A 130 2.83 -11.91 4.64
N GLY A 131 2.01 -12.74 3.99
CA GLY A 131 1.98 -14.18 4.24
C GLY A 131 3.34 -14.81 4.00
N ASP A 132 3.90 -14.61 2.81
CA ASP A 132 5.22 -15.17 2.46
C ASP A 132 6.32 -14.65 3.37
N PHE A 133 6.28 -13.36 3.72
CA PHE A 133 7.25 -12.76 4.64
C PHE A 133 7.20 -13.42 6.02
N LEU A 134 6.02 -13.53 6.62
CA LEU A 134 5.86 -14.09 7.97
C LEU A 134 6.17 -15.58 8.00
N LEU A 135 5.77 -16.34 6.96
CA LEU A 135 6.11 -17.75 6.83
C LEU A 135 7.63 -17.94 6.71
N GLY A 136 8.29 -17.13 5.87
CA GLY A 136 9.76 -17.14 5.75
C GLY A 136 10.49 -16.75 7.04
N MET A 137 9.84 -16.00 7.93
CA MET A 137 10.35 -15.62 9.25
C MET A 137 10.05 -16.64 10.36
N GLY A 138 9.43 -17.78 10.04
CA GLY A 138 9.18 -18.87 10.99
C GLY A 138 7.90 -18.73 11.82
N LEU A 139 6.84 -18.15 11.23
CA LEU A 139 5.55 -17.97 11.92
C LEU A 139 4.97 -19.30 12.43
N LEU A 140 5.05 -20.38 11.64
CA LEU A 140 4.43 -21.66 11.98
C LEU A 140 5.13 -22.33 13.17
N GLU A 141 6.45 -22.28 13.22
CA GLU A 141 7.27 -22.79 14.31
C GLU A 141 6.95 -22.05 15.60
N ARG A 142 6.83 -20.72 15.52
CA ARG A 142 6.44 -19.90 16.66
C ARG A 142 5.03 -20.23 17.13
N ALA A 143 4.07 -20.40 16.23
CA ALA A 143 2.70 -20.79 16.54
C ALA A 143 2.64 -22.17 17.20
N GLY A 144 3.38 -23.15 16.68
CA GLY A 144 3.50 -24.49 17.27
C GLY A 144 4.08 -24.46 18.68
N SER A 145 5.14 -23.67 18.90
CA SER A 145 5.75 -23.50 20.23
C SER A 145 4.77 -22.89 21.25
N LEU A 146 4.00 -21.88 20.84
CA LEU A 146 2.97 -21.26 21.68
C LEU A 146 1.80 -22.22 21.95
N GLY A 147 1.35 -22.97 20.95
CA GLY A 147 0.23 -23.90 21.03
C GLY A 147 0.50 -25.19 21.82
N ALA A 148 1.77 -25.57 21.97
CA ALA A 148 2.17 -26.82 22.62
C ALA A 148 1.75 -26.92 24.10
N LYS A 149 1.78 -25.80 24.83
CA LYS A 149 1.39 -25.73 26.26
C LYS A 149 0.05 -25.03 26.48
N ALA A 150 -0.62 -24.62 25.41
CA ALA A 150 -1.88 -23.90 25.45
C ALA A 150 -3.07 -24.85 25.72
N ASP A 151 -4.14 -24.33 26.32
CA ASP A 151 -5.43 -25.02 26.35
C ASP A 151 -6.09 -25.04 24.95
N GLY A 152 -7.19 -25.78 24.80
CA GLY A 152 -7.86 -25.92 23.51
C GLY A 152 -8.32 -24.58 22.91
N LYS A 153 -8.86 -23.68 23.74
CA LYS A 153 -9.32 -22.36 23.32
C LYS A 153 -8.18 -21.48 22.82
N SER A 154 -7.08 -21.43 23.56
CA SER A 154 -5.91 -20.62 23.21
C SER A 154 -5.21 -21.18 21.97
N ARG A 155 -5.17 -22.52 21.81
CA ARG A 155 -4.64 -23.15 20.61
C ARG A 155 -5.45 -22.78 19.37
N GLN A 156 -6.78 -22.79 19.46
CA GLN A 156 -7.64 -22.34 18.36
C GLN A 156 -7.40 -20.87 18.04
N ALA A 157 -7.34 -19.99 19.06
CA ALA A 157 -7.09 -18.57 18.85
C ALA A 157 -5.73 -18.30 18.16
N ILE A 158 -4.70 -19.09 18.49
CA ILE A 158 -3.39 -19.02 17.79
C ILE A 158 -3.54 -19.44 16.33
N SER A 159 -4.26 -20.51 16.05
CA SER A 159 -4.53 -20.97 14.68
C SER A 159 -5.27 -19.90 13.87
N ASP A 160 -6.33 -19.32 14.43
CA ASP A 160 -7.12 -18.27 13.79
C ASP A 160 -6.28 -17.00 13.53
N ALA A 161 -5.37 -16.67 14.45
CA ALA A 161 -4.46 -15.54 14.28
C ALA A 161 -3.43 -15.77 13.17
N VAL A 162 -2.89 -16.99 13.05
CA VAL A 162 -2.00 -17.36 11.94
C VAL A 162 -2.74 -17.26 10.61
N GLU A 163 -3.93 -17.84 10.52
CA GLU A 163 -4.76 -17.78 9.30
C GLU A 163 -5.07 -16.33 8.93
N ARG A 164 -5.48 -15.51 9.90
CA ARG A 164 -5.77 -14.09 9.65
C ARG A 164 -4.55 -13.32 9.14
N LEU A 165 -3.36 -13.59 9.69
CA LEU A 165 -2.14 -12.84 9.38
C LEU A 165 -1.44 -13.31 8.09
N ALA A 166 -1.44 -14.60 7.81
CA ALA A 166 -0.66 -15.19 6.73
C ALA A 166 -1.49 -15.97 5.69
N GLY A 167 -2.78 -16.19 5.95
CA GLY A 167 -3.68 -16.86 5.02
C GLY A 167 -3.89 -16.04 3.73
N PRO A 168 -3.96 -16.71 2.57
CA PRO A 168 -4.07 -16.05 1.26
C PRO A 168 -5.42 -15.33 1.08
N ASP A 169 -6.48 -15.81 1.74
CA ASP A 169 -7.82 -15.20 1.69
C ASP A 169 -8.02 -14.12 2.79
N ALA A 170 -6.96 -13.79 3.53
CA ALA A 170 -6.97 -12.83 4.62
C ALA A 170 -5.87 -11.76 4.44
N MET A 171 -5.18 -11.38 5.52
CA MET A 171 -4.15 -10.33 5.44
C MET A 171 -2.89 -10.81 4.69
N GLY A 172 -2.70 -12.12 4.51
CA GLY A 172 -1.49 -12.69 3.93
C GLY A 172 -1.23 -12.16 2.52
N GLU A 173 -2.25 -12.17 1.66
CA GLU A 173 -2.16 -11.59 0.32
C GLU A 173 -2.44 -10.09 0.32
N LEU A 174 -3.40 -9.61 1.10
CA LEU A 174 -3.81 -8.20 1.08
C LEU A 174 -2.68 -7.24 1.46
N PHE A 175 -1.91 -7.57 2.51
CA PHE A 175 -0.78 -6.77 2.96
C PHE A 175 0.48 -7.12 2.19
N LYS A 176 1.26 -6.08 1.89
CA LYS A 176 2.55 -6.20 1.23
C LYS A 176 3.65 -5.74 2.17
N VAL A 177 4.84 -6.25 1.93
CA VAL A 177 6.05 -5.95 2.68
C VAL A 177 7.09 -5.44 1.70
N LEU A 178 7.70 -4.30 2.03
CA LEU A 178 8.92 -3.80 1.39
C LEU A 178 10.03 -3.80 2.42
N LYS A 179 11.13 -4.45 2.07
CA LYS A 179 12.37 -4.45 2.82
C LYS A 179 13.46 -3.77 1.98
N MET A 180 14.21 -2.88 2.61
CA MET A 180 15.31 -2.17 1.97
C MET A 180 16.56 -2.11 2.85
N LEU A 181 17.71 -2.29 2.22
CA LEU A 181 19.02 -2.37 2.85
C LEU A 181 20.04 -1.58 2.02
N PRO A 182 21.11 -1.06 2.65
CA PRO A 182 22.29 -0.63 1.92
C PRO A 182 22.81 -1.77 1.04
N LYS A 183 23.27 -1.45 -0.16
CA LYS A 183 23.99 -2.42 -1.00
C LYS A 183 25.14 -3.01 -0.20
N ALA A 184 25.29 -4.33 -0.26
CA ALA A 184 26.48 -4.97 0.27
C ALA A 184 27.69 -4.34 -0.42
N GLY A 185 28.55 -3.67 0.36
CA GLY A 185 29.83 -3.18 -0.17
C GLY A 185 30.62 -4.35 -0.74
N PRO A 186 31.55 -4.12 -1.69
CA PRO A 186 32.46 -5.17 -2.12
C PRO A 186 33.12 -5.77 -0.88
N VAL A 187 32.96 -7.07 -0.69
CA VAL A 187 33.66 -7.82 0.36
C VAL A 187 35.14 -7.58 0.11
N SER A 188 35.77 -6.86 1.03
CA SER A 188 37.20 -6.52 0.98
C SER A 188 38.05 -7.73 1.35
#